data_AF-A0A356J3X0-F1
#
_entry.id   AF-A0A356J3X0-F1
#
_cell.length_a   1.000
_cell.length_b   1.000
_cell.length_c   1.000
_cell.angle_alpha   90.00
_cell.angle_beta   90.00
_cell.angle_gamma   90.00
#
_symmetry.space_group_name_H-M   'P 1'
#
loop_
_entity.id
_entity.type
_entity.pdbx_description
1 polymer ?
#
loop_
_entity_poly.entity_id
_entity_poly.type
_entity_poly.pdbx_seq_one_letter_code
_entity_poly.pdbx_strand_id
1 'polypeptide(L)'
;MIIQEVKAREIIDSRGNPTVEVDVILECGTLGRAAVPSGASTGENEALELRDGDPKRYLGKGVQKAVENVNDIIAPKLIGMDASDQRGIDEMMIALDGTPTKSNLGANAILGVSLAV
;
A
#
# COMPACT_ATOMS: atom_id res chain seq x y z
N MET A 1 12.89 -15.22 6.05
CA MET A 1 13.21 -14.26 4.96
C MET A 1 12.92 -12.86 5.47
N ILE A 2 13.88 -12.19 6.12
CA ILE A 2 13.58 -11.00 6.93
C ILE A 2 13.47 -9.74 6.07
N ILE A 3 12.42 -8.96 6.30
CA ILE A 3 12.17 -7.67 5.65
C ILE A 3 13.12 -6.62 6.23
N GLN A 4 13.91 -5.99 5.36
CA GLN A 4 14.91 -4.98 5.72
C GLN A 4 14.43 -3.56 5.40
N GLU A 5 13.79 -3.36 4.24
CA GLU A 5 13.31 -2.05 3.79
C GLU A 5 11.96 -2.19 3.09
N VAL A 6 11.08 -1.21 3.29
CA VAL A 6 9.80 -1.07 2.59
C VAL A 6 9.71 0.37 2.10
N LYS A 7 9.40 0.58 0.83
CA LYS A 7 9.31 1.92 0.25
C LYS A 7 8.22 2.02 -0.80
N ALA A 8 7.32 2.97 -0.62
CA ALA A 8 6.28 3.32 -1.58
C ALA A 8 6.61 4.59 -2.37
N ARG A 9 6.02 4.67 -3.57
CA ARG A 9 6.04 5.85 -4.43
C ARG A 9 4.75 5.97 -5.23
N GLU A 10 4.43 7.20 -5.62
CA GLU A 10 3.35 7.49 -6.57
C GLU A 10 3.88 7.25 -8.00
N ILE A 11 3.22 6.39 -8.75
CA ILE A 11 3.45 6.16 -10.19
C ILE A 11 2.16 6.44 -10.98
N ILE A 12 2.20 6.27 -12.30
CA ILE A 12 1.06 6.54 -13.18
C ILE A 12 0.54 5.23 -13.79
N ASP A 13 -0.77 5.00 -13.70
CA ASP A 13 -1.46 3.84 -14.27
C ASP A 13 -1.69 3.95 -15.79
N SER A 14 -2.23 2.90 -16.40
CA SER A 14 -2.53 2.84 -17.84
C SER A 14 -3.55 3.86 -18.34
N ARG A 15 -4.28 4.54 -17.44
CA ARG A 15 -5.25 5.60 -17.74
C ARG A 15 -4.72 7.00 -17.41
N GLY A 16 -3.45 7.12 -17.06
CA GLY A 16 -2.84 8.40 -16.70
C GLY A 16 -3.20 8.91 -15.30
N ASN A 17 -3.77 8.07 -14.42
CA ASN A 17 -4.05 8.46 -13.05
C ASN A 17 -2.95 7.97 -12.10
N PRO A 18 -2.71 8.67 -10.98
CA PRO A 18 -1.79 8.20 -9.96
C PRO A 18 -2.18 6.83 -9.38
N THR A 19 -1.20 6.02 -9.03
CA THR A 19 -1.37 4.81 -8.22
C THR A 19 -0.13 4.54 -7.36
N VAL A 20 -0.22 3.61 -6.41
CA VAL A 20 0.85 3.26 -5.48
C VAL A 20 1.68 2.11 -6.06
N GLU A 21 3.00 2.26 -6.01
CA GLU A 21 3.97 1.18 -6.18
C GLU A 21 4.77 1.02 -4.89
N VAL A 22 4.95 -0.22 -4.45
CA VAL A 22 5.69 -0.59 -3.23
C VAL A 22 6.83 -1.52 -3.59
N ASP A 23 8.01 -1.24 -3.04
CA ASP A 23 9.15 -2.12 -2.98
C ASP A 23 9.31 -2.69 -1.57
N VAL A 24 9.61 -3.99 -1.48
CA VAL A 24 10.05 -4.66 -0.25
C VAL A 24 11.40 -5.30 -0.53
N ILE A 25 12.41 -4.96 0.29
CA ILE A 25 13.77 -5.50 0.18
C ILE A 25 14.04 -6.35 1.42
N LEU A 26 14.50 -7.58 1.18
CA LEU A 26 14.88 -8.52 2.24
C LEU A 26 16.36 -8.37 2.60
N GLU A 27 16.76 -8.83 3.79
CA GLU A 27 18.16 -8.82 4.23
C GLU A 27 19.12 -9.59 3.29
N CYS A 28 18.59 -10.56 2.52
CA CYS A 28 19.35 -11.28 1.50
C CYS A 28 19.50 -10.51 0.17
N GLY A 29 18.97 -9.29 0.08
CA GLY A 29 19.01 -8.44 -1.11
C GLY A 29 17.93 -8.73 -2.16
N THR A 30 17.01 -9.66 -1.89
CA THR A 30 15.87 -9.92 -2.79
C THR A 30 14.90 -8.74 -2.74
N LEU A 31 14.46 -8.28 -3.91
CA LEU A 31 13.48 -7.20 -4.09
C LEU A 31 12.17 -7.77 -4.63
N GLY A 32 11.08 -7.57 -3.91
CA GLY A 32 9.72 -7.68 -4.45
C GLY A 32 9.15 -6.29 -4.74
N ARG A 33 8.42 -6.16 -5.85
CA ARG A 33 7.82 -4.89 -6.28
C ARG A 33 6.42 -5.14 -6.81
N ALA A 34 5.47 -4.36 -6.33
CA ALA A 34 4.09 -4.41 -6.80
C ALA A 34 3.52 -3.01 -7.00
N ALA A 35 2.81 -2.83 -8.12
CA ALA A 35 1.98 -1.67 -8.39
C ALA A 35 0.52 -2.07 -8.30
N VAL A 36 -0.30 -1.25 -7.63
CA VAL A 36 -1.71 -1.57 -7.43
C VAL A 36 -2.56 -1.03 -8.59
N PRO A 37 -3.42 -1.85 -9.21
CA PRO A 37 -4.35 -1.34 -10.22
C PRO A 37 -5.36 -0.38 -9.60
N SER A 38 -5.68 0.70 -10.30
CA SER A 38 -6.70 1.65 -9.86
C SER A 38 -8.11 1.11 -10.13
N GLY A 39 -8.91 0.99 -9.08
CA GLY A 39 -10.31 0.59 -9.14
C GLY A 39 -11.22 1.78 -8.85
N ALA A 40 -12.33 1.90 -9.58
CA ALA A 40 -13.42 2.79 -9.16
C ALA A 40 -14.32 1.98 -8.22
N SER A 41 -13.90 1.83 -6.96
CA SER A 41 -14.75 1.20 -5.95
C SER A 41 -15.92 2.15 -5.65
N THR A 42 -17.13 1.70 -5.97
CA THR A 42 -18.38 2.47 -5.75
C THR A 42 -19.27 1.83 -4.68
N GLY A 43 -18.85 0.69 -4.12
CA GLY A 43 -19.60 -0.01 -3.09
C GLY A 43 -19.20 0.43 -1.68
N GLU A 44 -20.18 0.74 -0.82
CA GLU A 44 -19.95 1.14 0.57
C GLU A 44 -19.32 0.03 1.43
N ASN A 45 -19.40 -1.22 0.99
CA ASN A 45 -18.86 -2.40 1.68
C ASN A 45 -17.56 -2.92 1.05
N GLU A 46 -17.03 -2.26 0.03
CA GLU A 46 -15.79 -2.67 -0.63
C GLU A 46 -14.55 -2.13 0.10
N ALA A 47 -13.40 -2.73 -0.18
CA ALA A 47 -12.13 -2.18 0.27
C ALA A 47 -11.88 -0.85 -0.46
N LEU A 48 -11.65 0.22 0.30
CA LEU A 48 -11.60 1.58 -0.23
C LEU A 48 -10.17 2.00 -0.55
N GLU A 49 -9.94 2.33 -1.82
CA GLU A 49 -8.71 3.00 -2.25
C GLU A 49 -8.61 4.39 -1.61
N LEU A 50 -7.45 4.74 -1.06
CA LEU A 50 -7.22 6.08 -0.52
C LEU A 50 -6.69 7.03 -1.61
N ARG A 51 -7.44 8.11 -1.84
CA ARG A 51 -7.10 9.22 -2.74
C ARG A 51 -6.91 10.52 -1.96
N ASP A 52 -6.06 11.39 -2.47
CA ASP A 52 -5.70 12.65 -1.81
C ASP A 52 -6.88 13.62 -1.72
N GLY A 53 -7.71 13.66 -2.77
CA GLY A 53 -8.86 14.55 -2.87
C GLY A 53 -8.52 16.01 -3.22
N ASP A 54 -7.24 16.34 -3.47
CA ASP A 54 -6.80 17.68 -3.86
C ASP A 54 -7.11 17.97 -5.34
N PRO A 55 -8.06 18.85 -5.68
CA PRO A 55 -8.41 19.14 -7.07
C PRO A 55 -7.26 19.72 -7.90
N LYS A 56 -6.24 20.31 -7.26
CA LYS A 56 -5.07 20.89 -7.93
C LYS A 56 -4.08 19.83 -8.41
N ARG A 57 -4.11 18.62 -7.84
CA ARG A 57 -3.22 17.51 -8.21
C ARG A 57 -4.03 16.37 -8.81
N TYR A 58 -3.81 16.09 -10.10
CA TYR A 58 -4.46 14.99 -10.81
C TYR A 58 -5.99 14.96 -10.64
N LEU A 59 -6.65 16.14 -10.57
CA LEU A 59 -8.10 16.26 -10.38
C LEU A 59 -8.61 15.54 -9.11
N GLY A 60 -7.84 15.55 -8.02
CA GLY A 60 -8.19 14.88 -6.77
C GLY A 60 -7.76 13.41 -6.68
N LYS A 61 -7.17 12.86 -7.75
CA LYS A 61 -6.81 11.44 -7.83
C LYS A 61 -5.39 11.10 -7.37
N GLY A 62 -4.67 12.06 -6.78
CA GLY A 62 -3.37 11.78 -6.15
C GLY A 62 -3.48 10.67 -5.10
N VAL A 63 -2.36 10.01 -4.81
CA VAL A 63 -2.26 8.92 -3.81
C VAL A 63 -1.13 9.15 -2.80
N GLN A 64 -0.71 10.41 -2.59
CA GLN A 64 0.36 10.74 -1.65
C GLN A 64 0.05 10.26 -0.23
N LYS A 65 -1.20 10.39 0.24
CA LYS A 65 -1.59 9.88 1.56
C LYS A 65 -1.39 8.38 1.70
N ALA A 66 -1.71 7.61 0.65
CA ALA A 66 -1.50 6.17 0.65
C ALA A 66 0.00 5.81 0.64
N VAL A 67 0.81 6.56 -0.10
CA VAL A 67 2.28 6.42 -0.12
C VAL A 67 2.88 6.74 1.25
N GLU A 68 2.44 7.83 1.90
CA GLU A 68 2.83 8.22 3.26
C GLU A 68 2.44 7.14 4.27
N ASN A 69 1.21 6.61 4.19
CA ASN A 69 0.78 5.50 5.06
C ASN A 69 1.68 4.26 4.94
N VAL A 70 2.15 3.92 3.73
CA VAL A 70 3.12 2.83 3.58
C VAL A 70 4.45 3.19 4.25
N ASN A 71 5.02 4.34 3.92
CA ASN A 71 6.37 4.71 4.35
C ASN A 71 6.47 4.99 5.85
N ASP A 72 5.47 5.65 6.43
CA ASP A 72 5.55 6.22 7.78
C ASP A 72 4.80 5.38 8.82
N ILE A 73 3.83 4.56 8.41
CA ILE A 73 2.99 3.78 9.32
C ILE A 73 3.22 2.27 9.15
N ILE A 74 3.12 1.74 7.93
CA ILE A 74 3.24 0.30 7.67
C ILE A 74 4.71 -0.15 7.76
N ALA A 75 5.63 0.55 7.08
CA ALA A 75 7.03 0.14 6.99
C ALA A 75 7.70 -0.07 8.36
N PRO A 76 7.56 0.84 9.36
CA PRO A 76 8.17 0.63 10.68
C PRO A 76 7.61 -0.57 11.45
N LYS A 77 6.42 -1.07 11.10
CA LYS A 77 5.81 -2.27 11.70
C LYS A 77 6.18 -3.55 10.97
N LEU A 78 6.52 -3.45 9.69
CA LEU A 78 6.84 -4.58 8.82
C LEU A 78 8.33 -4.96 8.84
N ILE A 79 9.21 -3.98 9.01
CA ILE A 79 10.66 -4.23 9.12
C ILE A 79 10.94 -5.20 10.27
N GLY A 80 11.72 -6.25 9.98
CA GLY A 80 12.04 -7.33 10.91
C GLY A 80 11.07 -8.52 10.89
N MET A 81 9.93 -8.42 10.19
CA MET A 81 9.02 -9.56 9.97
C MET A 81 9.59 -10.54 8.93
N ASP A 82 9.17 -11.81 9.01
CA ASP A 82 9.51 -12.81 7.99
C ASP A 82 8.52 -12.72 6.82
N ALA A 83 9.01 -12.38 5.63
CA ALA A 83 8.24 -12.30 4.39
C ALA A 83 7.55 -13.62 4.00
N SER A 84 8.00 -14.78 4.50
CA SER A 84 7.27 -16.05 4.27
C SER A 84 5.97 -16.17 5.06
N ASP A 85 5.78 -15.37 6.11
CA ASP A 85 4.54 -15.32 6.88
C ASP A 85 3.54 -14.32 6.27
N GLN A 86 3.13 -14.59 5.02
CA GLN A 86 2.19 -13.76 4.28
C GLN A 86 0.93 -13.46 5.10
N ARG A 87 0.41 -14.50 5.78
CA ARG A 87 -0.81 -14.38 6.58
C ARG A 87 -0.60 -13.47 7.78
N GLY A 88 0.49 -13.62 8.53
CA GLY A 88 0.80 -12.75 9.67
C GLY A 88 1.01 -11.29 9.25
N ILE A 89 1.64 -11.07 8.10
CA ILE A 89 1.82 -9.73 7.51
C ILE A 89 0.47 -9.09 7.14
N ASP A 90 -0.39 -9.82 6.44
CA ASP A 90 -1.71 -9.33 6.05
C ASP A 90 -2.60 -9.06 7.27
N GLU A 91 -2.63 -9.97 8.25
CA GLU A 91 -3.38 -9.81 9.50
C GLU A 91 -2.88 -8.60 10.31
N MET A 92 -1.56 -8.37 10.35
CA MET A 92 -0.97 -7.19 10.99
C MET A 92 -1.44 -5.90 10.32
N MET A 93 -1.39 -5.81 8.99
CA MET A 93 -1.82 -4.61 8.26
C MET A 93 -3.33 -4.35 8.39
N ILE A 94 -4.15 -5.40 8.38
CA ILE A 94 -5.60 -5.30 8.61
C ILE A 94 -5.88 -4.78 10.02
N ALA A 95 -5.20 -5.32 11.03
CA ALA A 95 -5.34 -4.88 12.41
C ALA A 95 -4.84 -3.45 12.62
N LEU A 96 -3.75 -3.06 11.94
CA LEU A 96 -3.17 -1.72 11.99
C LEU A 96 -4.10 -0.67 11.38
N ASP A 97 -4.81 -1.01 10.31
CA ASP A 97 -5.83 -0.14 9.72
C ASP A 97 -7.05 0.02 10.63
N GLY A 98 -7.52 -1.08 11.22
CA GLY A 98 -8.61 -1.08 12.20
C GLY A 98 -10.01 -0.81 11.64
N THR A 99 -10.17 -0.70 10.31
CA THR A 99 -11.49 -0.55 9.66
C THR A 99 -11.85 -1.81 8.85
N PRO A 100 -13.15 -2.12 8.69
CA PRO A 100 -13.57 -3.25 7.86
C PRO A 100 -13.24 -3.05 6.37
N THR A 101 -13.13 -1.80 5.92
CA THR A 101 -12.97 -1.42 4.51
C THR A 101 -11.55 -0.97 4.15
N LYS A 102 -10.59 -1.06 5.07
CA LYS A 102 -9.20 -0.61 4.84
C LYS A 102 -9.07 0.89 4.56
N SER A 103 -10.00 1.70 5.06
CA SER A 103 -10.12 3.12 4.70
C SER A 103 -9.15 4.05 5.41
N ASN A 104 -8.54 3.62 6.52
CA ASN A 104 -7.61 4.47 7.27
C ASN A 104 -6.22 4.50 6.60
N LEU A 105 -5.70 3.32 6.26
CA LEU A 105 -4.42 3.18 5.56
C LEU A 105 -4.59 3.24 4.04
N GLY A 106 -5.75 2.84 3.53
CA GLY A 106 -6.04 2.69 2.11
C GLY A 106 -5.82 1.25 1.64
N ALA A 107 -6.83 0.68 0.98
CA ALA A 107 -6.74 -0.67 0.42
C ALA A 107 -5.59 -0.81 -0.59
N ASN A 108 -5.27 0.27 -1.31
CA ASN A 108 -4.13 0.35 -2.22
C ASN A 108 -2.78 0.33 -1.51
N ALA A 109 -2.65 0.94 -0.33
CA ALA A 109 -1.43 0.85 0.48
C ALA A 109 -1.21 -0.60 0.96
N ILE A 110 -2.25 -1.20 1.54
CA ILE A 110 -2.20 -2.56 2.10
C ILE A 110 -1.92 -3.59 1.00
N LEU A 111 -2.65 -3.54 -0.11
CA LEU A 111 -2.47 -4.49 -1.21
C LEU A 111 -1.09 -4.34 -1.87
N GLY A 112 -0.59 -3.11 -2.00
CA GLY A 112 0.74 -2.86 -2.57
C GLY A 112 1.84 -3.53 -1.76
N VAL A 113 1.79 -3.41 -0.42
CA VAL A 113 2.72 -4.10 0.47
C VAL A 113 2.52 -5.61 0.41
N SER A 114 1.26 -6.08 0.54
CA SER A 114 0.91 -7.51 0.55
C SER A 114 1.44 -8.27 -0.67
N LEU A 115 1.41 -7.67 -1.86
CA LEU A 115 1.90 -8.27 -3.10
C LEU A 115 3.41 -8.11 -3.33
N ALA A 116 4.05 -7.14 -2.66
CA ALA A 116 5.48 -6.89 -2.81
C ALA A 116 6.33 -7.75 -1.85
N VAL A 117 5.73 -8.26 -0.78
CA VAL A 117 6.32 -9.26 0.14
C VAL A 117 6.45 -10.62 -0.55
#